data_AF-A0AAJ0HNR1-F1
#
_entry.id   AF-A0AAJ0HNR1-F1
#
_cell.length_a   1.000
_cell.length_b   1.000
_cell.length_c   1.000
_cell.angle_alpha   90.00
_cell.angle_beta   90.00
_cell.angle_gamma   90.00
#
_symmetry.space_group_name_H-M   'P 1'
#
loop_
_entity.id
_entity.type
_entity.pdbx_description
1 polymer ?
#
loop_
_entity_poly.entity_id
_entity_poly.type
_entity_poly.pdbx_seq_one_letter_code
_entity_poly.pdbx_strand_id
1 'polypeptide(L)'
;MSRSESTKQKLKEEAESHIATMDDVQLAPDETTGTDDFKYEKYPNICGVVVDRSSGSGWVQISGGGKPTTKITIGPGEYGFQFAAIPDGQSCMLYSCPTVWWILPCS
;
A
#
# COMPACT_ATOMS: atom_id res chain seq x y z
N MET A 1 -4.83 -14.05 -13.06
CA MET A 1 -3.42 -14.38 -13.34
C MET A 1 -2.64 -14.02 -12.10
N SER A 2 -1.87 -14.96 -11.53
CA SER A 2 -0.96 -14.65 -10.42
C SER A 2 0.15 -13.71 -10.92
N ARG A 3 0.46 -12.68 -10.15
CA ARG A 3 1.61 -11.78 -10.38
C ARG A 3 2.89 -12.61 -10.41
N SER A 4 3.89 -12.21 -11.19
CA SER A 4 5.17 -12.93 -11.19
C SER A 4 5.90 -12.74 -9.85
N GLU A 5 6.54 -13.81 -9.37
CA GLU A 5 7.37 -13.76 -8.15
C GLU A 5 8.43 -12.66 -8.19
N SER A 6 9.01 -12.40 -9.36
CA SER A 6 9.97 -11.31 -9.56
C SER A 6 9.39 -9.92 -9.30
N THR A 7 8.12 -9.69 -9.64
CA THR A 7 7.48 -8.38 -9.46
C THR A 7 6.99 -8.20 -8.01
N LYS A 8 6.57 -9.30 -7.37
CA LYS A 8 6.29 -9.35 -5.93
C LYS A 8 7.56 -9.07 -5.12
N GLN A 9 8.67 -9.71 -5.46
CA GLN A 9 9.96 -9.52 -4.80
C GLN A 9 10.44 -8.06 -4.87
N LYS A 10 10.33 -7.41 -6.03
CA LYS A 10 10.68 -5.98 -6.18
C LYS A 10 9.83 -5.06 -5.31
N LEU A 11 8.53 -5.31 -5.21
CA LEU A 11 7.65 -4.54 -4.33
C LEU A 11 8.04 -4.72 -2.87
N LYS A 12 8.40 -5.95 -2.48
CA LYS A 12 8.90 -6.25 -1.14
C LYS A 12 10.19 -5.50 -0.83
N GLU A 13 11.18 -5.56 -1.73
CA GLU A 13 12.48 -4.89 -1.58
C GLU A 13 12.32 -3.37 -1.43
N GLU A 14 11.44 -2.77 -2.23
CA GLU A 14 11.13 -1.35 -2.09
C GLU A 14 10.50 -1.04 -0.72
N ALA A 15 9.56 -1.89 -0.28
CA ALA A 15 8.92 -1.72 1.01
C ALA A 15 9.90 -1.88 2.18
N GLU A 16 10.80 -2.86 2.10
CA GLU A 16 11.90 -3.07 3.05
C GLU A 16 12.82 -1.85 3.08
N SER A 17 13.17 -1.29 1.92
CA SER A 17 14.02 -0.09 1.83
C SER A 17 13.35 1.14 2.46
N HIS A 18 12.03 1.27 2.37
CA HIS A 18 11.30 2.40 2.97
C HIS A 18 11.23 2.33 4.49
N ILE A 19 11.17 1.12 5.06
CA ILE A 19 11.08 0.94 6.51
C ILE A 19 12.43 0.66 7.17
N ALA A 20 13.53 0.57 6.41
CA ALA A 20 14.85 0.19 6.92
C ALA A 20 15.37 1.09 8.06
N THR A 21 14.89 2.34 8.15
CA THR A 21 15.26 3.30 9.20
C THR A 21 14.15 3.52 10.24
N MET A 22 13.11 2.69 10.22
CA MET A 22 11.96 2.79 11.12
C MET A 22 11.98 1.61 12.08
N ASP A 23 12.22 1.88 13.37
CA ASP A 23 12.41 0.82 14.38
C ASP A 23 11.08 0.20 14.86
N ASP A 24 9.97 0.92 14.73
CA ASP A 24 8.67 0.55 15.31
C ASP A 24 7.66 0.03 14.26
N VAL A 25 8.14 -0.48 13.12
CA VAL A 25 7.27 -1.00 12.06
C VAL A 25 7.80 -2.28 11.43
N GLN A 26 6.90 -3.04 10.83
CA GLN A 26 7.20 -4.24 10.07
C GLN A 26 6.33 -4.33 8.83
N LEU A 27 6.77 -5.10 7.83
CA LEU A 27 5.93 -5.42 6.68
C LEU A 27 4.90 -6.48 7.03
N ALA A 28 3.72 -6.39 6.43
CA ALA A 28 2.78 -7.51 6.43
C ALA A 28 3.42 -8.77 5.82
N PRO A 29 2.94 -9.98 6.16
CA PRO A 29 3.54 -11.23 5.68
C PRO A 29 3.52 -11.40 4.16
N ASP A 30 2.55 -10.79 3.48
CA ASP A 30 2.41 -10.85 2.02
C ASP A 30 1.83 -9.54 1.46
N GLU A 31 1.99 -9.33 0.16
CA GLU A 31 1.31 -8.27 -0.58
C GLU A 31 -0.21 -8.48 -0.57
N THR A 32 -0.94 -7.38 -0.67
CA THR A 32 -2.39 -7.38 -0.81
C THR A 32 -2.75 -6.81 -2.16
N THR A 33 -3.53 -7.57 -2.94
CA THR A 33 -4.15 -7.07 -4.18
C THR A 33 -5.63 -6.81 -3.94
N GLY A 34 -6.13 -5.63 -4.30
CA GLY A 34 -7.56 -5.33 -4.36
C GLY A 34 -8.27 -6.22 -5.39
N THR A 35 -9.54 -6.57 -5.14
CA THR A 35 -10.28 -7.50 -6.01
C THR A 35 -11.73 -7.07 -6.18
N ASP A 36 -11.98 -5.81 -6.54
CA ASP A 36 -13.30 -5.15 -6.68
C ASP A 36 -14.21 -5.18 -5.42
N ASP A 37 -13.96 -6.09 -4.49
CA ASP A 37 -14.36 -6.04 -3.09
C ASP A 37 -13.50 -4.98 -2.40
N PHE A 38 -14.15 -3.99 -1.78
CA PHE A 38 -13.47 -2.91 -1.08
C PHE A 38 -12.58 -3.45 0.03
N LYS A 39 -11.27 -3.55 -0.23
CA LYS A 39 -10.27 -3.81 0.81
C LYS A 39 -9.88 -2.49 1.44
N TYR A 40 -10.06 -2.37 2.73
CA TYR A 40 -9.64 -1.20 3.48
C TYR A 40 -9.01 -1.63 4.80
N GLU A 41 -8.01 -0.87 5.21
CA GLU A 41 -7.32 -1.01 6.48
C GLU A 41 -7.19 0.37 7.12
N LYS A 42 -6.98 0.43 8.43
CA LYS A 42 -6.98 1.70 9.16
C LYS A 42 -5.86 1.77 10.18
N TYR A 43 -5.45 2.99 10.51
CA TYR A 43 -4.67 3.22 11.71
C TYR A 43 -5.46 2.77 12.95
N PRO A 44 -4.84 2.12 13.96
CA PRO A 44 -3.42 1.78 14.07
C PRO A 44 -3.04 0.41 13.48
N ASN A 45 -3.96 -0.36 12.87
CA ASN A 45 -3.62 -1.67 12.31
C ASN A 45 -2.53 -1.58 11.23
N ILE A 46 -2.55 -0.48 10.47
CA ILE A 46 -1.52 -0.11 9.51
C ILE A 46 -1.08 1.33 9.74
N CYS A 47 0.19 1.63 9.45
CA CYS A 47 0.75 2.98 9.56
C CYS A 47 1.36 3.48 8.23
N GLY A 48 1.42 2.63 7.22
CA GLY A 48 1.89 3.00 5.90
C GLY A 48 1.54 1.96 4.84
N VAL A 49 1.76 2.33 3.59
CA VAL A 49 1.55 1.46 2.44
C VAL A 49 2.60 1.76 1.36
N VAL A 50 3.11 0.72 0.72
CA VAL A 50 3.89 0.84 -0.51
C VAL A 50 3.07 0.27 -1.66
N VAL A 51 2.90 1.08 -2.69
CA VAL A 51 1.98 0.82 -3.80
C VAL A 51 2.80 0.51 -5.06
N ASP A 52 2.51 -0.59 -5.74
CA ASP A 52 2.99 -0.77 -7.11
C ASP A 52 2.07 -0.04 -8.08
N ARG A 53 2.56 1.05 -8.68
CA ARG A 53 1.79 1.87 -9.62
C ARG A 53 1.57 1.20 -10.97
N SER A 54 2.36 0.19 -11.29
CA SER A 54 2.21 -0.62 -12.50
C SER A 54 1.26 -1.81 -12.34
N SER A 55 0.67 -1.99 -11.15
CA SER A 55 -0.19 -3.14 -10.84
C SER A 55 -1.63 -2.96 -11.33
N GLY A 56 -2.09 -3.75 -12.29
CA GLY A 56 -3.51 -3.74 -12.68
C GLY A 56 -4.03 -2.34 -13.05
N SER A 57 -5.17 -1.96 -12.46
CA SER A 57 -5.76 -0.63 -12.62
C SER A 57 -6.64 -0.26 -11.42
N GLY A 58 -6.65 1.02 -11.04
CA GLY A 58 -7.48 1.50 -9.95
C GLY A 58 -6.83 2.67 -9.21
N TRP A 59 -7.09 2.75 -7.91
CA TRP A 59 -6.38 3.69 -7.05
C TRP A 59 -6.33 3.23 -5.60
N VAL A 60 -5.34 3.77 -4.89
CA VAL A 60 -5.26 3.73 -3.44
C VAL A 60 -5.70 5.09 -2.92
N GLN A 61 -6.58 5.10 -1.92
CA GLN A 61 -7.05 6.33 -1.28
C GLN A 61 -6.80 6.28 0.22
N ILE A 62 -6.10 7.30 0.74
CA ILE A 62 -5.92 7.50 2.18
C ILE A 62 -6.76 8.70 2.59
N SER A 63 -7.68 8.52 3.53
CA SER A 63 -8.65 9.55 3.92
C SER A 63 -9.12 9.37 5.36
N GLY A 64 -9.76 10.39 5.93
CA GLY A 64 -10.30 10.37 7.29
C GLY A 64 -9.62 11.36 8.24
N GLY A 65 -10.05 11.36 9.50
CA GLY A 65 -9.39 12.07 10.61
C GLY A 65 -9.27 13.59 10.44
N GLY A 66 -10.13 14.22 9.61
CA GLY A 66 -10.07 15.65 9.28
C GLY A 66 -8.85 16.07 8.46
N LYS A 67 -8.08 15.11 7.90
CA LYS A 67 -6.84 15.34 7.18
C LYS A 67 -7.06 15.33 5.66
N PRO A 68 -6.14 15.94 4.87
CA PRO A 68 -6.20 15.88 3.41
C PRO A 68 -6.29 14.43 2.90
N THR A 69 -7.02 14.25 1.81
CA THR A 69 -7.11 12.95 1.14
C THR A 69 -5.94 12.79 0.19
N THR A 70 -5.22 11.67 0.31
CA THR A 70 -4.18 11.26 -0.64
C THR A 70 -4.77 10.23 -1.59
N LYS A 71 -4.59 10.41 -2.90
CA LYS A 71 -5.02 9.46 -3.92
C LYS A 71 -3.83 9.09 -4.82
N ILE A 72 -3.56 7.81 -4.94
CA ILE A 72 -2.49 7.25 -5.78
C ILE A 72 -3.16 6.48 -6.92
N THR A 73 -3.04 7.01 -8.14
CA THR A 73 -3.59 6.38 -9.34
C THR A 73 -2.67 5.27 -9.83
N ILE A 74 -3.29 4.19 -10.29
CA ILE A 74 -2.63 2.96 -10.72
C ILE A 74 -3.27 2.55 -12.04
N GLY A 75 -2.47 2.18 -13.04
CA GLY A 75 -3.00 1.79 -14.33
C GLY A 75 -2.01 1.86 -15.48
N PRO A 76 -2.48 1.66 -16.72
CA PRO A 76 -1.65 1.74 -17.91
C PRO A 76 -0.99 3.12 -18.03
N GLY A 77 0.34 3.16 -18.04
CA GLY A 77 1.13 4.40 -18.09
C GLY A 77 1.63 4.89 -16.73
N GLU A 78 1.23 4.22 -15.65
CA GLU A 78 1.76 4.43 -14.30
C GLU A 78 2.90 3.44 -14.03
N TYR A 79 3.97 3.90 -13.40
CA TYR A 79 5.18 3.10 -13.21
C TYR A 79 5.83 3.36 -11.85
N GLY A 80 6.60 2.37 -11.41
CA GLY A 80 7.38 2.44 -10.17
C GLY A 80 6.55 2.17 -8.92
N PHE A 81 7.16 2.48 -7.78
CA PHE A 81 6.59 2.26 -6.47
C PHE A 81 6.34 3.58 -5.77
N GLN A 82 5.34 3.62 -4.91
CA GLN A 82 5.04 4.82 -4.12
C GLN A 82 4.70 4.46 -2.68
N PHE A 83 5.51 4.95 -1.75
CA PHE A 83 5.19 4.96 -0.34
C PHE A 83 4.18 6.07 0.00
N ALA A 84 3.27 5.76 0.92
CA ALA A 84 2.46 6.75 1.60
C ALA A 84 2.26 6.36 3.07
N ALA A 85 2.49 7.34 3.95
CA ALA A 85 2.16 7.21 5.37
C ALA A 85 0.64 7.25 5.58
N ILE A 86 0.18 6.56 6.62
CA ILE A 86 -1.22 6.54 7.04
C ILE A 86 -1.28 7.13 8.46
N PRO A 87 -1.50 8.45 8.57
CA PRO A 87 -1.62 9.14 9.84
C PRO A 87 -2.75 8.61 10.73
N ASP A 88 -2.64 8.92 12.02
CA ASP A 88 -3.70 8.65 12.99
C ASP A 88 -5.07 9.20 12.52
N GLY A 89 -6.11 8.40 12.72
CA GLY A 89 -7.47 8.68 12.29
C GLY A 89 -7.72 8.57 10.78
N GLN A 90 -6.73 8.18 9.95
CA GLN A 90 -6.96 7.86 8.53
C GLN A 90 -7.07 6.35 8.28
N SER A 91 -7.74 6.02 7.19
CA SER A 91 -7.80 4.68 6.60
C SER A 91 -7.24 4.70 5.18
N CYS A 92 -6.82 3.53 4.71
CA CYS A 92 -6.37 3.29 3.36
C CYS A 92 -7.33 2.31 2.68
N MET A 93 -7.85 2.70 1.52
CA MET A 93 -8.79 1.92 0.71
C MET A 93 -8.15 1.58 -0.64
N LEU A 94 -8.26 0.31 -1.02
CA LEU A 94 -7.91 -0.21 -2.34
C LEU A 94 -9.15 -0.26 -3.22
N TYR A 95 -9.15 0.45 -4.34
CA TYR A 95 -10.26 0.42 -5.30
C TYR A 95 -9.86 -0.29 -6.60
N SER A 96 -10.67 -1.27 -6.99
CA SER A 96 -10.42 -2.21 -8.09
C SER A 96 -9.25 -3.16 -7.84
N CYS A 97 -8.17 -3.12 -8.63
CA CYS A 97 -7.08 -4.10 -8.56
C CYS A 97 -5.67 -3.54 -8.32
N PRO A 98 -5.46 -2.64 -7.33
CA PRO A 98 -4.13 -2.23 -6.94
C PRO A 98 -3.44 -3.31 -6.09
N THR A 99 -2.14 -3.49 -6.27
CA THR A 99 -1.28 -4.32 -5.43
C THR A 99 -0.42 -3.45 -4.53
N VAL A 100 -0.45 -3.74 -3.23
CA VAL A 100 0.26 -2.99 -2.21
C VAL A 100 0.96 -3.90 -1.20
N TRP A 101 1.94 -3.38 -0.49
CA TRP A 101 2.46 -3.98 0.73
C TRP A 101 2.12 -3.10 1.93
N TRP A 102 1.47 -3.67 2.93
CA TRP A 102 1.11 -2.96 4.15
C TRP A 102 2.29 -2.85 5.10
N ILE A 103 2.38 -1.70 5.77
CA ILE A 103 3.32 -1.47 6.87
C ILE A 103 2.51 -1.43 8.16
N LEU A 104 2.85 -2.33 9.08
CA LEU A 104 2.20 -2.55 10.36
C LEU A 104 3.07 -1.94 11.47
N PRO A 105 2.52 -1.33 12.52
CA PRO A 105 3.32 -0.99 13.69
C PRO A 105 3.80 -2.26 14.43
N CYS A 106 4.99 -2.19 15.02
CA CYS A 106 5.48 -3.16 15.99
C CYS A 106 4.76 -2.90 17.33
N SER A 107 4.10 -3.92 17.86
CA SER A 107 3.43 -3.90 19.17
C SER A 107 4.38 -4.27 20.29
#